data_AF-A0A5M9J9N3-F1
#
_entry.id   AF-A0A5M9J9N3-F1
#
_cell.length_a   1.000
_cell.length_b   1.000
_cell.length_c   1.000
_cell.angle_alpha   90.00
_cell.angle_beta   90.00
_cell.angle_gamma   90.00
#
_symmetry.space_group_name_H-M   'P 1'
#
loop_
_entity.id
_entity.type
_entity.pdbx_description
1 polymer ?
#
loop_
_entity_poly.entity_id
_entity_poly.type
_entity_poly.pdbx_seq_one_letter_code
_entity_poly.pdbx_strand_id
1 'polypeptide(L)'
;MSSITPSRSAASAPSAQADINASHPYTCNTCQVAFRNSDLQRGHMRSDWHRYNLKRRVTSLPPISSEVFTEKVLQAQASSTAAASKAAYEKACTICTKTYFSENAYQNHLSSQKHKARVAMVGDGHMDDASSVMSSTFSLGEPIKANGTADEDTDAQVEEVSKGIKKTNLAEASADAELRRLR
;
A
#
# COMPACT_ATOMS: atom_id res chain seq x y z
N MET A 1 18.00 -67.24 -28.21
CA MET A 1 18.60 -66.15 -29.00
C MET A 1 17.47 -65.43 -29.70
N SER A 2 16.98 -64.33 -29.12
CA SER A 2 15.87 -63.56 -29.71
C SER A 2 16.26 -62.10 -29.80
N SER A 3 16.48 -61.66 -31.03
CA SER A 3 16.95 -60.35 -31.42
C SER A 3 15.83 -59.32 -31.31
N ILE A 4 16.06 -58.24 -30.56
CA ILE A 4 15.14 -57.10 -30.44
C ILE A 4 15.71 -55.99 -31.33
N THR A 5 14.97 -55.63 -32.38
CA THR A 5 15.25 -54.49 -33.25
C THR A 5 14.68 -53.20 -32.64
N PRO A 6 15.41 -52.07 -32.64
CA PRO A 6 14.81 -50.78 -32.31
C PRO A 6 14.18 -50.16 -33.56
N SER A 7 12.85 -50.04 -33.54
CA SER A 7 12.08 -49.27 -34.52
C SER A 7 12.29 -47.77 -34.25
N ARG A 8 12.83 -47.04 -35.24
CA ARG A 8 13.05 -45.59 -35.16
C ARG A 8 11.70 -44.87 -35.30
N SER A 9 11.25 -44.25 -34.21
CA SER A 9 10.13 -43.31 -34.22
C SER A 9 10.39 -42.17 -35.20
N ALA A 10 9.45 -41.96 -36.12
CA ALA A 10 9.38 -40.76 -36.95
C ALA A 10 9.18 -39.53 -36.06
N ALA A 11 10.14 -38.61 -36.11
CA ALA A 11 10.03 -37.31 -35.47
C ALA A 11 9.73 -36.24 -36.51
N SER A 12 8.83 -35.33 -36.09
CA SER A 12 8.70 -33.94 -36.51
C SER A 12 7.74 -33.67 -37.68
N ALA A 13 6.51 -33.34 -37.29
CA ALA A 13 5.62 -32.48 -38.07
C ALA A 13 6.21 -31.06 -38.16
N PRO A 14 6.42 -30.49 -39.36
CA PRO A 14 6.44 -29.05 -39.54
C PRO A 14 5.02 -28.58 -39.89
N SER A 15 4.57 -27.41 -39.41
CA SER A 15 3.77 -26.40 -40.17
C SER A 15 2.88 -25.47 -39.34
N ALA A 16 2.61 -25.72 -38.04
CA ALA A 16 1.70 -24.84 -37.28
C ALA A 16 2.19 -23.38 -37.13
N GLN A 17 3.49 -23.12 -37.35
CA GLN A 17 4.08 -21.77 -37.28
C GLN A 17 3.93 -20.96 -38.58
N ALA A 18 3.62 -21.59 -39.71
CA ALA A 18 3.47 -20.89 -40.99
C ALA A 18 2.10 -20.17 -41.09
N ASP A 19 1.03 -20.80 -40.59
CA ASP A 19 -0.34 -20.27 -40.67
C ASP A 19 -0.56 -19.04 -39.78
N ILE A 20 0.15 -18.96 -38.64
CA ILE A 20 0.12 -17.78 -37.77
C ILE A 20 0.80 -16.57 -38.39
N ASN A 21 1.84 -16.74 -39.21
CA ASN A 21 2.53 -15.62 -39.84
C ASN A 21 1.76 -15.07 -41.05
N ALA A 22 1.03 -15.93 -41.77
CA ALA A 22 0.11 -15.52 -42.84
C ALA A 22 -1.11 -14.75 -42.28
N SER A 23 -1.57 -15.13 -41.09
CA SER A 23 -2.73 -14.53 -40.45
C SER A 23 -2.36 -13.29 -39.63
N HIS A 24 -1.22 -13.29 -38.92
CA HIS A 24 -0.71 -12.23 -38.04
C HIS A 24 0.76 -11.89 -38.36
N PRO A 25 1.02 -11.08 -39.41
CA PRO A 25 2.38 -10.79 -39.89
C PRO A 25 3.21 -9.93 -38.93
N TYR A 26 2.61 -9.34 -37.89
CA TYR A 26 3.29 -8.46 -36.94
C TYR A 26 3.45 -9.13 -35.59
N THR A 27 4.67 -9.31 -35.10
CA THR A 27 4.91 -10.05 -33.84
C THR A 27 5.79 -9.27 -32.87
N CYS A 28 5.73 -9.62 -31.59
CA CYS A 28 6.67 -9.16 -30.57
C CYS A 28 7.36 -10.35 -29.92
N ASN A 29 8.68 -10.48 -30.11
CA ASN A 29 9.47 -11.56 -29.53
C ASN A 29 9.61 -11.47 -28.00
N THR A 30 9.64 -10.27 -27.45
CA THR A 30 9.77 -10.06 -26.00
C THR A 30 8.51 -10.50 -25.25
N CYS A 31 7.34 -10.32 -25.87
CA CYS A 31 6.04 -10.60 -25.24
C CYS A 31 5.35 -11.83 -25.81
N GLN A 32 5.95 -12.49 -26.81
CA GLN A 32 5.45 -13.71 -27.46
C GLN A 32 4.01 -13.60 -27.97
N VAL A 33 3.67 -12.46 -28.56
CA VAL A 33 2.34 -12.18 -29.13
C VAL A 33 2.42 -11.79 -30.59
N ALA A 34 1.36 -12.11 -31.33
CA ALA A 34 1.19 -11.82 -32.74
C ALA A 34 -0.04 -10.92 -32.97
N PHE A 35 0.04 -10.04 -33.95
CA PHE A 35 -0.94 -9.02 -34.29
C PHE A 35 -1.29 -9.08 -35.78
N ARG A 36 -2.55 -8.78 -36.07
CA ARG A 36 -3.07 -8.67 -37.44
C ARG A 36 -2.65 -7.38 -38.14
N ASN A 37 -2.46 -6.30 -37.38
CA ASN A 37 -2.25 -4.95 -37.89
C ASN A 37 -0.98 -4.34 -37.29
N SER A 38 -0.29 -3.50 -38.07
CA SER A 38 0.90 -2.77 -37.61
C SER A 38 0.58 -1.79 -36.47
N ASP A 39 -0.60 -1.16 -36.50
CA ASP A 39 -1.01 -0.21 -35.46
C ASP A 39 -1.16 -0.87 -34.09
N LEU A 40 -1.69 -2.11 -34.05
CA LEU A 40 -1.78 -2.90 -32.83
C LEU A 40 -0.38 -3.19 -32.27
N GLN A 41 0.57 -3.56 -33.14
CA GLN A 41 1.96 -3.78 -32.73
C GLN A 41 2.59 -2.50 -32.16
N ARG A 42 2.40 -1.35 -32.81
CA ARG A 42 2.89 -0.04 -32.34
C ARG A 42 2.24 0.39 -31.03
N GLY A 43 0.94 0.14 -30.86
CA GLY A 43 0.23 0.36 -29.61
C GLY A 43 0.82 -0.51 -28.49
N HIS A 44 1.04 -1.79 -28.77
CA HIS A 44 1.67 -2.72 -27.85
C HIS A 44 3.09 -2.27 -27.43
N MET A 45 3.95 -1.82 -28.35
CA MET A 45 5.31 -1.36 -28.02
C MET A 45 5.32 -0.19 -27.02
N ARG A 46 4.26 0.61 -26.95
CA ARG A 46 4.14 1.74 -26.01
C ARG A 46 3.47 1.36 -24.69
N SER A 47 2.78 0.22 -24.65
CA SER A 47 2.05 -0.25 -23.47
C SER A 47 2.97 -0.56 -22.29
N ASP A 48 2.42 -0.43 -21.07
CA ASP A 48 3.14 -0.77 -19.84
C ASP A 48 3.47 -2.25 -19.75
N TRP A 49 2.64 -3.12 -20.33
CA TRP A 49 2.91 -4.56 -20.38
C TRP A 49 4.21 -4.87 -21.16
N HIS A 50 4.42 -4.22 -22.31
CA HIS A 50 5.65 -4.39 -23.09
C HIS A 50 6.87 -3.89 -22.32
N ARG A 51 6.76 -2.69 -21.72
CA ARG A 51 7.83 -2.08 -20.91
C ARG A 51 8.19 -2.96 -19.71
N TYR A 52 7.19 -3.53 -19.04
CA TYR A 52 7.38 -4.44 -17.92
C TYR A 52 8.12 -5.72 -18.35
N ASN A 53 7.69 -6.35 -19.43
CA ASN A 53 8.36 -7.54 -19.97
C ASN A 53 9.78 -7.24 -20.48
N LEU A 54 10.00 -6.06 -21.07
CA LEU A 54 11.33 -5.62 -21.47
C LEU A 54 12.27 -5.49 -20.27
N LYS A 55 11.81 -4.85 -19.18
CA LYS A 55 12.60 -4.76 -17.93
C LYS A 55 12.92 -6.14 -17.35
N ARG A 56 11.96 -7.07 -17.37
CA ARG A 56 12.18 -8.45 -16.91
C ARG A 56 13.21 -9.20 -17.75
N ARG A 57 13.17 -9.03 -19.07
CA ARG A 57 14.17 -9.61 -19.98
C ARG A 57 15.57 -9.07 -19.70
N VAL A 58 15.73 -7.77 -19.42
CA VAL A 58 17.02 -7.16 -19.06
C VAL A 58 17.57 -7.73 -17.74
N THR A 59 16.69 -8.10 -16.81
CA THR A 59 17.08 -8.79 -15.57
C THR A 59 17.11 -10.32 -15.71
N SER A 60 17.16 -10.85 -16.92
CA SER A 60 17.21 -12.30 -17.20
C SER A 60 16.01 -13.10 -16.66
N LEU A 61 14.88 -12.45 -16.41
CA LEU A 61 13.64 -13.10 -15.96
C LEU A 61 12.76 -13.43 -17.18
N PRO A 62 12.07 -14.59 -17.18
CA PRO A 62 11.16 -14.97 -18.26
C PRO A 62 10.04 -13.94 -18.45
N PRO A 63 9.54 -13.67 -19.67
CA PRO A 63 8.38 -12.79 -19.87
C PRO A 63 7.11 -13.37 -19.24
N ILE A 64 6.12 -12.52 -18.92
CA ILE A 64 4.80 -12.94 -18.44
C ILE A 64 3.73 -12.67 -19.49
N SER A 65 2.67 -13.47 -19.45
CA SER A 65 1.46 -13.27 -20.24
C SER A 65 0.71 -11.99 -19.83
N SER A 66 -0.22 -11.56 -20.68
CA SER A 66 -1.10 -10.43 -20.41
C SER A 66 -1.97 -10.66 -19.17
N GLU A 67 -2.50 -11.88 -18.99
CA GLU A 67 -3.37 -12.24 -17.87
C GLU A 67 -2.68 -12.04 -16.52
N VAL A 68 -1.46 -12.60 -16.37
CA VAL A 68 -0.67 -12.44 -15.15
C VAL A 68 -0.29 -10.98 -14.92
N PHE A 69 -0.05 -10.21 -15.99
CA PHE A 69 0.21 -8.79 -15.87
C PHE A 69 -1.02 -8.04 -15.35
N THR A 70 -2.21 -8.32 -15.89
CA THR A 70 -3.45 -7.70 -15.42
C THR A 70 -3.74 -8.03 -13.97
N GLU A 71 -3.53 -9.28 -13.56
CA GLU A 71 -3.69 -9.69 -12.16
C GLU A 71 -2.74 -8.90 -11.24
N LYS A 72 -1.46 -8.78 -11.61
CA LYS A 72 -0.49 -8.00 -10.84
C LYS A 72 -0.84 -6.52 -10.77
N VAL A 73 -1.33 -5.93 -11.87
CA VAL A 73 -1.77 -4.54 -11.90
C VAL A 73 -2.98 -4.34 -10.99
N LEU A 74 -3.96 -5.25 -11.03
CA LEU A 74 -5.14 -5.20 -10.16
C LEU A 74 -4.75 -5.34 -8.68
N GLN A 75 -3.83 -6.25 -8.34
CA GLN A 75 -3.31 -6.40 -6.98
C GLN A 75 -2.57 -5.12 -6.51
N ALA A 76 -1.74 -4.53 -7.37
CA ALA A 76 -1.06 -3.27 -7.07
C ALA A 76 -2.04 -2.09 -6.88
N GLN A 77 -3.08 -2.02 -7.71
CA GLN A 77 -4.13 -1.00 -7.57
C GLN A 77 -4.95 -1.19 -6.30
N ALA A 78 -5.32 -2.42 -5.94
CA ALA A 78 -6.06 -2.73 -4.73
C ALA A 78 -5.27 -2.33 -3.47
N SER A 79 -3.98 -2.68 -3.41
CA SER A 79 -3.10 -2.29 -2.30
C SER A 79 -2.89 -0.78 -2.22
N SER A 80 -2.70 -0.09 -3.35
CA SER A 80 -2.58 1.37 -3.37
C SER A 80 -3.88 2.07 -2.95
N THR A 81 -5.03 1.54 -3.35
CA THR A 81 -6.35 2.09 -2.98
C THR A 81 -6.63 1.89 -1.50
N ALA A 82 -6.32 0.70 -0.95
CA ALA A 82 -6.46 0.43 0.47
C ALA A 82 -5.52 1.28 1.33
N ALA A 83 -4.30 1.56 0.84
CA ALA A 83 -3.39 2.48 1.51
C ALA A 83 -3.91 3.93 1.44
N ALA A 84 -4.46 4.35 0.30
CA ALA A 84 -5.04 5.68 0.14
C ALA A 84 -6.30 5.87 1.01
N SER A 85 -7.19 4.88 1.10
CA SER A 85 -8.38 4.96 1.96
C SER A 85 -8.02 5.01 3.44
N LYS A 86 -6.98 4.27 3.85
CA LYS A 86 -6.44 4.35 5.21
C LYS A 86 -5.80 5.71 5.51
N ALA A 87 -5.11 6.31 4.54
CA ALA A 87 -4.50 7.63 4.69
C ALA A 87 -5.55 8.76 4.70
N ALA A 88 -6.67 8.59 3.98
CA ALA A 88 -7.79 9.53 3.96
C ALA A 88 -8.79 9.32 5.11
N TYR A 89 -8.51 8.40 6.03
CA TYR A 89 -9.42 8.12 7.13
C TYR A 89 -9.38 9.27 8.14
N GLU A 90 -10.51 9.95 8.33
CA GLU A 90 -10.72 10.90 9.42
C GLU A 90 -12.04 10.55 10.13
N LYS A 91 -11.96 10.26 11.43
CA LYS A 91 -13.14 10.06 12.29
C LYS A 91 -12.97 10.82 13.58
N ALA A 92 -13.99 11.60 13.95
CA ALA A 92 -14.05 12.27 15.24
C ALA A 92 -14.96 11.50 16.21
N CYS A 93 -14.51 11.34 17.45
CA CYS A 93 -15.38 10.91 18.53
C CYS A 93 -16.18 12.10 19.06
N THR A 94 -17.51 12.02 19.07
CA THR A 94 -18.39 13.10 19.54
C THR A 94 -18.31 13.32 21.05
N ILE A 95 -18.11 12.25 21.84
CA ILE A 95 -18.09 12.29 23.31
C ILE A 95 -16.75 12.84 23.83
N CYS A 96 -15.68 12.64 23.08
CA CYS A 96 -14.33 13.05 23.47
C CYS A 96 -13.77 14.19 22.61
N THR A 97 -14.51 14.62 21.58
CA THR A 97 -14.13 15.62 20.58
C THR A 97 -12.71 15.44 20.03
N LYS A 98 -12.27 14.18 19.92
CA LYS A 98 -10.94 13.80 19.42
C LYS A 98 -11.07 13.25 18.01
N THR A 99 -10.26 13.78 17.09
CA THR A 99 -10.12 13.29 15.72
C THR A 99 -9.05 12.21 15.64
N TYR A 100 -9.32 11.20 14.83
CA TYR A 100 -8.46 10.04 14.63
C TYR A 100 -8.26 9.82 13.14
N PHE A 101 -7.00 9.64 12.75
CA PHE A 101 -6.58 9.48 11.36
C PHE A 101 -6.29 8.03 10.95
N SER A 102 -6.75 7.08 11.77
CA SER A 102 -6.58 5.64 11.55
C SER A 102 -7.72 4.88 12.21
N GLU A 103 -8.27 3.91 11.50
CA GLU A 103 -9.37 3.09 11.99
C GLU A 103 -9.00 2.30 13.25
N ASN A 104 -7.79 1.75 13.29
CA ASN A 104 -7.31 1.02 14.47
C ASN A 104 -7.18 1.94 15.70
N ALA A 105 -6.80 3.21 15.50
CA ALA A 105 -6.69 4.19 16.59
C ALA A 105 -8.08 4.56 17.13
N TYR A 106 -9.05 4.75 16.23
CA TYR A 106 -10.43 5.04 16.61
C TYR A 106 -11.08 3.86 17.35
N GLN A 107 -10.92 2.63 16.86
CA GLN A 107 -11.45 1.44 17.54
C GLN A 107 -10.83 1.23 18.93
N ASN A 108 -9.51 1.44 19.07
CA ASN A 108 -8.85 1.40 20.38
C ASN A 108 -9.32 2.53 21.31
N HIS A 109 -9.65 3.70 20.77
CA HIS A 109 -10.28 4.76 21.56
C HIS A 109 -11.63 4.32 22.10
N LEU A 110 -12.50 3.75 21.27
CA LEU A 110 -13.83 3.28 21.67
C LEU A 110 -13.77 2.16 22.73
N SER A 111 -12.78 1.26 22.63
CA SER A 111 -12.62 0.16 23.57
C SER A 111 -11.98 0.59 24.91
N SER A 112 -11.33 1.75 24.96
CA SER A 112 -10.66 2.29 26.14
C SER A 112 -11.64 2.59 27.27
N GLN A 113 -11.23 2.30 28.52
CA GLN A 113 -12.02 2.62 29.72
C GLN A 113 -12.36 4.11 29.83
N LYS A 114 -11.48 5.01 29.34
CA LYS A 114 -11.72 6.47 29.38
C LYS A 114 -12.94 6.88 28.55
N HIS A 115 -13.11 6.26 27.38
CA HIS A 115 -14.27 6.52 26.53
C HIS A 115 -15.52 5.91 27.17
N LYS A 116 -15.46 4.63 27.57
CA LYS A 116 -16.59 3.92 28.19
C LYS A 116 -17.11 4.62 29.46
N ALA A 117 -16.23 5.13 30.31
CA ALA A 117 -16.62 5.87 31.51
C ALA A 117 -17.36 7.18 31.16
N ARG A 118 -16.88 7.95 30.17
CA ARG A 118 -17.57 9.16 29.72
C ARG A 118 -18.90 8.86 29.04
N VAL A 119 -18.98 7.79 28.25
CA VAL A 119 -20.24 7.34 27.64
C VAL A 119 -21.27 7.05 28.73
N ALA A 120 -20.88 6.36 29.81
CA ALA A 120 -21.76 6.06 30.93
C ALA A 120 -22.21 7.32 31.70
N MET A 121 -21.39 8.37 31.75
CA MET A 121 -21.75 9.65 32.40
C MET A 121 -22.65 10.53 31.53
N VAL A 122 -22.48 10.50 30.20
CA VAL A 122 -23.28 11.32 29.26
C VAL A 122 -24.59 10.62 28.88
N GLY A 123 -24.62 9.28 28.91
CA GLY A 123 -25.80 8.47 28.56
C GLY A 123 -26.97 8.54 29.55
N ASP A 124 -26.80 9.19 30.71
CA ASP A 124 -27.83 9.39 31.74
C ASP A 124 -28.40 10.83 31.74
N GLY A 125 -28.23 11.55 30.63
CA GLY A 125 -28.76 12.90 30.43
C GLY A 125 -30.05 12.91 29.62
N HIS A 126 -31.13 12.28 30.11
CA HIS A 126 -32.49 12.62 29.66
C HIS A 126 -32.85 13.98 30.27
N MET A 127 -32.51 15.06 29.56
CA MET A 127 -33.05 16.38 29.84
C MET A 127 -34.10 16.68 28.79
N ASP A 128 -35.37 16.68 29.18
CA ASP A 128 -36.38 17.63 28.70
C ASP A 128 -37.49 17.72 29.78
N ASP A 129 -37.55 18.90 30.40
CA ASP A 129 -38.68 19.48 31.13
C ASP A 129 -38.87 19.15 32.64
N ALA A 130 -39.08 20.25 33.38
CA ALA A 130 -39.59 20.36 34.74
C ALA A 130 -38.66 20.11 35.96
N SER A 131 -38.22 21.25 36.50
CA SER A 131 -38.30 21.60 37.93
C SER A 131 -37.09 21.31 38.85
N SER A 132 -36.41 22.42 39.15
CA SER A 132 -36.17 22.92 40.52
C SER A 132 -35.13 22.25 41.44
N VAL A 133 -34.52 23.16 42.22
CA VAL A 133 -33.78 23.02 43.48
C VAL A 133 -32.43 22.29 43.48
N MET A 134 -31.35 23.08 43.52
CA MET A 134 -30.47 23.23 44.69
C MET A 134 -29.29 24.15 44.31
N SER A 135 -29.51 25.45 44.38
CA SER A 135 -28.42 26.43 44.46
C SER A 135 -28.54 27.14 45.79
N SER A 136 -27.70 26.75 46.74
CA SER A 136 -27.49 27.50 47.98
C SER A 136 -26.05 27.32 48.43
N THR A 137 -25.28 28.29 47.95
CA THR A 137 -24.05 28.85 48.51
C THR A 137 -23.92 28.75 50.03
N PHE A 138 -22.69 28.42 50.49
CA PHE A 138 -21.86 29.26 51.37
C PHE A 138 -21.07 28.40 52.39
N SER A 139 -19.85 27.99 52.03
CA SER A 139 -18.86 27.52 53.00
C SER A 139 -17.52 28.19 52.72
N LEU A 140 -17.28 29.26 53.49
CA LEU A 140 -16.08 30.08 53.54
C LEU A 140 -14.82 29.26 53.83
N GLY A 141 -13.74 29.55 53.09
CA GLY A 141 -12.37 29.35 53.55
C GLY A 141 -11.44 28.67 52.53
N GLU A 142 -10.70 29.48 51.77
CA GLU A 142 -9.47 29.04 51.10
C GLU A 142 -8.44 28.44 52.08
N PRO A 143 -7.60 27.52 51.59
CA PRO A 143 -6.17 27.68 51.84
C PRO A 143 -5.36 27.61 50.54
N ILE A 144 -4.48 28.59 50.41
CA ILE A 144 -3.43 28.70 49.41
C ILE A 144 -2.43 27.54 49.59
N LYS A 145 -2.16 26.77 48.53
CA LYS A 145 -0.79 26.31 48.25
C LYS A 145 -0.56 25.99 46.78
N ALA A 146 0.51 26.62 46.30
CA ALA A 146 1.09 26.56 44.97
C ALA A 146 1.31 25.15 44.44
N ASN A 147 0.90 24.92 43.19
CA ASN A 147 1.83 24.56 42.11
C ASN A 147 1.11 24.71 40.76
N GLY A 148 1.23 25.87 40.13
CA GLY A 148 0.84 26.04 38.74
C GLY A 148 1.98 25.52 37.87
N THR A 149 2.04 24.22 37.62
CA THR A 149 2.72 23.72 36.43
C THR A 149 1.76 23.93 35.27
N ALA A 150 1.98 25.00 34.52
CA ALA A 150 1.55 25.05 33.14
C ALA A 150 2.20 23.85 32.44
N ASP A 151 1.41 22.84 32.11
CA ASP A 151 1.87 21.74 31.27
C ASP A 151 2.00 22.26 29.82
N GLU A 152 3.11 22.93 29.56
CA GLU A 152 3.75 22.90 28.25
C GLU A 152 4.48 21.56 28.12
N ASP A 153 3.92 20.56 27.43
CA ASP A 153 4.72 19.50 26.78
C ASP A 153 3.86 18.61 25.85
N THR A 154 3.74 18.96 24.56
CA THR A 154 3.64 17.94 23.49
C THR A 154 4.24 18.36 22.14
N ASP A 155 4.92 19.50 22.02
CA ASP A 155 5.49 19.92 20.71
C ASP A 155 6.98 19.54 20.54
N ALA A 156 7.65 19.02 21.59
CA ALA A 156 9.07 18.68 21.53
C ALA A 156 9.39 17.25 21.06
N GLN A 157 8.42 16.35 20.93
CA GLN A 157 8.67 14.97 20.48
C GLN A 157 8.67 14.79 18.95
N VAL A 158 8.34 15.81 18.15
CA VAL A 158 8.32 15.73 16.69
C VAL A 158 9.62 16.18 15.99
N GLU A 159 10.56 16.79 16.71
CA GLU A 159 11.87 17.23 16.15
C GLU A 159 13.00 16.17 16.29
N GLU A 160 12.86 15.19 17.17
CA GLU A 160 13.88 14.13 17.37
C GLU A 160 13.78 13.03 16.29
N VAL A 161 12.57 12.70 15.82
CA VAL A 161 12.33 11.62 14.84
C VAL A 161 12.77 12.00 13.42
N SER A 162 12.75 13.29 13.06
CA SER A 162 13.17 13.78 11.74
C SER A 162 14.70 13.74 11.55
N LYS A 163 15.47 13.78 12.63
CA LYS A 163 16.94 13.69 12.61
C LYS A 163 17.44 12.26 12.36
N GLY A 164 16.65 11.24 12.71
CA GLY A 164 16.97 9.84 12.42
C GLY A 164 16.90 9.48 10.93
N ILE A 165 15.97 10.07 10.17
CA ILE A 165 15.74 9.75 8.75
C ILE A 165 16.83 10.33 7.84
N LYS A 166 17.54 11.38 8.25
CA LYS A 166 18.62 11.99 7.45
C LYS A 166 19.94 11.21 7.50
N LYS A 167 20.12 10.29 8.46
CA LYS A 167 21.40 9.56 8.64
C LYS A 167 21.50 8.26 7.85
N THR A 168 20.43 7.82 7.17
CA THR A 168 20.41 6.55 6.42
C THR A 168 20.49 6.71 4.90
N ASN A 169 20.71 7.93 4.37
CA ASN A 169 20.69 8.17 2.93
C ASN A 169 21.79 9.13 2.45
N LEU A 170 23.07 8.76 2.60
CA LEU A 170 24.20 9.19 1.72
C LEU A 170 25.56 8.67 2.28
N ALA A 171 25.82 7.36 2.25
CA ALA A 171 27.20 6.87 2.50
C ALA A 171 27.55 5.48 1.93
N GLU A 172 26.65 4.77 1.22
CA GLU A 172 26.96 3.42 0.68
C GLU A 172 26.81 3.29 -0.85
N ALA A 173 26.81 4.41 -1.59
CA ALA A 173 26.71 4.38 -3.05
C ALA A 173 28.01 4.74 -3.80
N SER A 174 29.06 5.20 -3.12
CA SER A 174 30.28 5.67 -3.80
C SER A 174 31.46 4.68 -3.78
N ALA A 175 31.41 3.59 -3.01
CA ALA A 175 32.50 2.60 -2.95
C ALA A 175 32.34 1.45 -3.97
N ASP A 176 31.12 1.13 -4.41
CA ASP A 176 30.87 0.00 -5.32
C ASP A 176 31.06 0.36 -6.82
N ALA A 177 31.18 1.65 -7.14
CA ALA A 177 31.37 2.13 -8.51
C ALA A 177 32.84 2.11 -8.98
N GLU A 178 33.82 2.12 -8.06
CA GLU A 178 35.25 2.17 -8.40
C GLU A 178 35.85 0.77 -8.65
N LEU A 179 35.31 -0.27 -8.00
CA LEU A 179 35.77 -1.66 -8.15
C LEU A 179 35.26 -2.37 -9.42
N ARG A 180 34.31 -1.78 -10.15
CA ARG A 180 33.78 -2.31 -11.43
C ARG A 180 34.47 -1.77 -12.69
N ARG A 181 35.38 -0.80 -12.54
CA ARG A 181 36.15 -0.22 -13.66
C ARG A 181 37.56 -0.80 -13.84
N LEU A 182 37.99 -1.70 -12.94
CA LEU A 182 39.31 -2.34 -12.96
C LEU A 182 39.24 -3.86 -13.25
N ARG A 183 38.18 -4.32 -13.93
CA ARG A 183 38.07 -5.71 -14.39
C ARG A 183 37.69 -5.76 -15.86
#